data_AF-A0A7Y2BD30-F1
#
_entry.id   AF-A0A7Y2BD30-F1
#
_cell.length_a   1.000
_cell.length_b   1.000
_cell.length_c   1.000
_cell.angle_alpha   90.00
_cell.angle_beta   90.00
_cell.angle_gamma   90.00
#
_symmetry.space_group_name_H-M   'P 1'
#
loop_
_entity.id
_entity.type
_entity.pdbx_description
1 polymer ?
#
loop_
_entity_poly.entity_id
_entity_poly.type
_entity_poly.pdbx_seq_one_letter_code
_entity_poly.pdbx_strand_id
1 'polypeptide(L)'
;MADEKQDSNWPLPKFYFRVDWGSQTNLTFQEISGLETETQSVDYRAGDSSKFYPIKMPGLVKFGNITLKKGVFTKEKEFWEWHNRIKMNTIKRQVVTIKLLDEKDNIVKTWS
;
A
#
# COMPACT_ATOMS: atom_id res chain seq x y z
N MET A 1 -0.41 17.55 28.34
CA MET A 1 0.42 16.82 27.35
C MET A 1 -0.45 16.25 26.22
N ALA A 2 -1.46 16.99 25.75
CA ALA A 2 -2.40 16.53 24.71
C ALA A 2 -2.68 17.60 23.64
N ASP A 3 -1.94 18.72 23.66
CA ASP A 3 -2.13 19.88 22.77
C ASP A 3 -0.86 20.25 21.99
N GLU A 4 0.16 19.38 22.00
CA GLU A 4 1.33 19.58 21.14
C GLU A 4 0.99 19.11 19.73
N LYS A 5 0.65 20.07 18.88
CA LYS A 5 0.50 19.90 17.43
C LYS A 5 1.70 19.10 16.91
N GLN A 6 1.49 17.93 16.28
CA GLN A 6 2.58 17.15 15.70
C GLN A 6 3.46 18.06 14.82
N ASP A 7 4.65 18.37 15.34
CA ASP A 7 5.65 19.18 14.65
C ASP A 7 6.23 18.36 13.47
N SER A 8 6.64 19.03 12.40
CA SER A 8 7.10 18.37 11.15
C SER A 8 8.27 17.40 11.34
N ASN A 9 8.93 17.45 12.49
CA ASN A 9 10.08 16.63 12.83
C ASN A 9 9.74 15.24 13.39
N TRP A 10 8.50 14.96 13.78
CA TRP A 10 8.14 13.67 14.38
C TRP A 10 7.44 12.73 13.40
N PRO A 11 7.80 11.44 13.37
CA PRO A 11 7.16 10.48 12.49
C PRO A 11 5.69 10.28 12.87
N LEU A 12 4.83 10.19 11.87
CA LEU A 12 3.41 9.94 12.07
C LEU A 12 3.18 8.53 12.62
N PRO A 13 2.24 8.37 13.57
CA PRO A 13 1.84 7.05 14.03
C PRO A 13 1.20 6.24 12.90
N LYS A 14 1.61 4.97 12.77
CA LYS A 14 1.16 4.08 11.70
C LYS A 14 -0.17 3.36 11.99
N PHE A 15 -0.84 3.68 13.10
CA PHE A 15 -2.07 2.99 13.51
C PHE A 15 -3.34 3.69 13.02
N TYR A 16 -3.28 4.98 12.65
CA TYR A 16 -4.46 5.73 12.25
C TYR A 16 -4.58 5.86 10.74
N PHE A 17 -5.30 4.91 10.15
CA PHE A 17 -5.51 4.85 8.71
C PHE A 17 -6.94 4.42 8.36
N ARG A 18 -7.38 4.81 7.16
CA ARG A 18 -8.62 4.35 6.54
C ARG A 18 -8.33 3.78 5.17
N VAL A 19 -9.15 2.82 4.77
CA VAL A 19 -9.02 2.16 3.48
C VAL A 19 -10.31 2.34 2.71
N ASP A 20 -10.18 2.78 1.47
CA ASP A 20 -11.28 2.75 0.50
C ASP A 20 -11.07 1.56 -0.44
N TRP A 21 -12.15 0.84 -0.69
CA TRP A 21 -12.17 -0.37 -1.51
C TRP A 21 -13.30 -0.26 -2.54
N GLY A 22 -12.94 0.05 -3.79
CA GLY A 22 -13.92 0.21 -4.85
C GLY A 22 -14.95 1.29 -4.51
N SER A 23 -16.21 0.89 -4.35
CA SER A 23 -17.31 1.79 -3.95
C SER A 23 -17.47 1.96 -2.44
N GLN A 24 -16.82 1.14 -1.62
CA GLN A 24 -16.87 1.25 -0.17
C GLN A 24 -15.81 2.24 0.31
N THR A 25 -16.22 3.16 1.19
CA THR A 25 -15.33 4.18 1.75
C THR A 25 -15.19 4.02 3.25
N ASN A 26 -14.06 4.45 3.80
CA ASN A 26 -13.78 4.48 5.24
C ASN A 26 -13.83 3.11 5.94
N LEU A 27 -13.35 2.06 5.28
CA LEU A 27 -13.22 0.75 5.90
C LEU A 27 -12.09 0.77 6.95
N THR A 28 -12.36 0.13 8.08
CA THR A 28 -11.40 -0.06 9.17
C THR A 28 -10.74 -1.43 9.04
N PHE A 29 -9.41 -1.44 9.16
CA PHE A 29 -8.57 -2.63 9.15
C PHE A 29 -7.66 -2.62 10.39
N GLN A 30 -7.25 -3.80 10.83
CA GLN A 30 -6.34 -3.95 11.97
C GLN A 30 -4.89 -3.71 11.56
N GLU A 31 -4.51 -4.19 10.37
CA GLU A 31 -3.13 -4.12 9.89
C GLU A 31 -3.11 -4.11 8.36
N ILE A 32 -2.15 -3.37 7.80
CA ILE A 32 -1.86 -3.29 6.38
C ILE A 32 -0.37 -3.52 6.18
N SER A 33 -0.01 -4.45 5.30
CA SER A 33 1.38 -4.75 4.95
C SER A 33 1.54 -4.99 3.45
N GLY A 34 2.78 -4.98 2.97
CA GLY A 34 3.10 -5.20 1.55
C GLY A 34 2.99 -3.97 0.64
N LEU A 35 3.01 -2.76 1.21
CA LEU A 35 3.09 -1.49 0.47
C LEU A 35 4.51 -1.20 -0.04
N GLU A 36 5.19 -2.23 -0.51
CA GLU A 36 6.57 -2.14 -1.01
C GLU A 36 6.59 -2.11 -2.54
N THR A 37 7.50 -1.30 -3.07
CA THR A 37 7.79 -1.21 -4.50
C THR A 37 9.28 -1.40 -4.64
N GLU A 38 9.67 -2.44 -5.37
CA GLU A 38 11.07 -2.79 -5.58
C GLU A 38 11.43 -2.57 -7.04
N THR A 39 12.47 -1.77 -7.30
CA THR A 39 13.05 -1.63 -8.64
C THR A 39 14.21 -2.60 -8.78
N GLN A 40 14.08 -3.59 -9.66
CA GLN A 40 15.17 -4.53 -9.89
C GLN A 40 16.36 -3.83 -10.56
N SER A 41 17.58 -4.00 -10.04
CA SER A 41 18.78 -3.48 -10.70
C SER A 41 19.27 -4.43 -11.79
N VAL A 42 19.51 -3.92 -12.99
CA VAL A 42 20.18 -4.63 -14.08
C VAL A 42 21.64 -4.18 -14.09
N ASP A 43 22.55 -5.14 -13.95
CA ASP A 43 23.99 -4.90 -13.98
C ASP A 43 24.51 -5.08 -15.41
N TYR A 44 25.07 -4.03 -16.01
CA TYR A 44 25.61 -4.05 -17.36
C TYR A 44 27.08 -3.61 -17.39
N ARG A 45 27.90 -4.32 -18.16
CA ARG A 45 29.29 -3.95 -18.46
C ARG A 45 29.54 -4.07 -19.95
N ALA A 46 29.94 -2.97 -20.58
CA ALA A 46 30.42 -2.98 -21.96
C ALA A 46 31.80 -3.64 -22.03
N GLY A 47 32.07 -4.37 -23.11
CA GLY A 47 33.32 -5.14 -23.28
C GLY A 47 34.59 -4.28 -23.36
N ASP A 48 34.44 -3.02 -23.77
CA ASP A 48 35.47 -1.99 -23.92
C ASP A 48 35.52 -1.02 -22.72
N SER A 49 34.78 -1.28 -21.64
CA SER A 49 34.75 -0.43 -20.46
C SER A 49 36.09 -0.40 -19.74
N SER A 50 36.70 0.81 -19.63
CA SER A 50 37.91 1.03 -18.81
C SER A 50 37.67 0.85 -17.31
N LYS A 51 36.40 0.94 -16.88
CA LYS A 51 35.99 0.73 -15.49
C LYS A 51 35.76 -0.77 -15.24
N PHE A 52 36.36 -1.27 -14.15
CA PHE A 52 36.31 -2.68 -13.76
C PHE A 52 35.10 -3.03 -12.88
N TYR A 53 34.03 -2.24 -12.94
CA TYR A 53 32.80 -2.48 -12.20
C TYR A 53 31.57 -2.38 -13.13
N PRO A 54 30.53 -3.19 -12.92
CA PRO A 54 29.29 -3.11 -13.69
C PRO A 54 28.51 -1.84 -13.33
N ILE A 55 27.82 -1.27 -14.32
CA ILE A 55 26.91 -0.14 -14.14
C ILE A 55 25.54 -0.71 -13.76
N LYS A 56 24.99 -0.23 -12.64
CA LYS A 56 23.63 -0.58 -12.19
C LYS A 56 22.62 0.34 -12.88
N MET A 57 21.76 -0.23 -13.71
CA MET A 57 20.64 0.48 -14.33
C MET A 57 19.32 0.04 -13.67
N PRO A 58 18.39 0.96 -13.40
CA PRO A 58 17.07 0.59 -12.90
C PRO A 58 16.32 -0.19 -13.98
N GLY A 59 15.85 -1.38 -13.64
CA GLY A 59 15.10 -2.28 -14.50
C GLY A 59 13.60 -2.25 -14.19
N LEU A 60 12.97 -3.42 -14.24
CA LEU A 60 11.54 -3.59 -14.02
C LEU A 60 11.15 -3.29 -12.57
N VAL A 61 10.05 -2.55 -12.41
CA VAL A 61 9.42 -2.30 -11.11
C VAL A 61 8.53 -3.49 -10.75
N LYS A 62 8.78 -4.08 -9.59
CA LYS A 62 7.94 -5.11 -8.99
C LYS A 62 7.13 -4.50 -7.86
N PHE A 63 5.84 -4.83 -7.85
CA PHE A 63 4.93 -4.47 -6.78
C PHE A 63 4.70 -5.68 -5.90
N GLY A 64 4.84 -5.50 -4.58
CA GLY A 64 4.55 -6.55 -3.60
C GLY A 64 3.06 -6.89 -3.52
N ASN A 65 2.75 -8.01 -2.86
CA ASN A 65 1.37 -8.38 -2.57
C ASN A 65 0.89 -7.63 -1.33
N ILE A 66 -0.23 -6.91 -1.46
CA ILE A 66 -0.85 -6.20 -0.33
C ILE A 66 -1.61 -7.20 0.53
N THR A 67 -1.34 -7.19 1.83
CA THR A 67 -2.06 -8.00 2.82
C THR A 67 -2.81 -7.08 3.78
N LEU A 68 -4.13 -7.30 3.89
CA LEU A 68 -5.02 -6.54 4.76
C LEU A 68 -5.62 -7.50 5.80
N LYS A 69 -5.49 -7.16 7.09
CA LYS A 69 -6.14 -7.91 8.18
C LYS A 69 -7.31 -7.13 8.71
N LYS A 70 -8.49 -7.76 8.77
CA LYS A 70 -9.72 -7.16 9.27
C LYS A 70 -10.40 -8.06 10.28
N GLY A 71 -11.03 -7.47 11.29
CA GLY A 71 -11.96 -8.18 12.16
C GLY A 71 -13.24 -8.58 11.41
N VAL A 72 -13.81 -9.72 11.75
CA VAL A 72 -15.05 -10.19 11.12
C VAL A 72 -16.25 -9.55 11.81
N PHE A 73 -17.03 -8.75 11.07
CA PHE A 73 -18.30 -8.21 11.54
C PHE A 73 -19.47 -9.06 11.05
N THR A 74 -20.40 -9.43 11.93
CA THR A 74 -21.55 -10.30 11.61
C THR A 74 -22.47 -9.74 10.51
N LYS A 75 -22.46 -8.41 10.32
CA LYS A 75 -23.31 -7.72 9.34
C LYS A 75 -22.61 -7.44 8.00
N GLU A 76 -21.30 -7.69 7.90
CA GLU A 76 -20.53 -7.32 6.73
C GLU A 76 -20.55 -8.45 5.68
N LYS A 77 -21.28 -8.22 4.59
CA LYS A 77 -21.44 -9.19 3.50
C LYS A 77 -20.70 -8.81 2.22
N GLU A 78 -20.44 -7.52 1.99
CA GLU A 78 -19.91 -7.02 0.72
C GLU A 78 -18.52 -7.59 0.37
N PHE A 79 -17.62 -7.71 1.35
CA PHE A 79 -16.28 -8.29 1.12
C PHE A 79 -16.36 -9.77 0.72
N TRP A 80 -17.24 -10.51 1.39
CA TRP A 80 -17.51 -11.92 1.08
C TRP A 80 -18.20 -12.10 -0.26
N GLU A 81 -19.15 -11.22 -0.60
CA GLU A 81 -19.80 -11.22 -1.91
C GLU A 81 -18.82 -10.92 -3.03
N TRP A 82 -17.94 -9.92 -2.86
CA TRP A 82 -16.87 -9.65 -3.82
C TRP A 82 -15.93 -10.85 -3.97
N HIS A 83 -15.48 -11.44 -2.86
CA HIS A 83 -14.63 -12.63 -2.88
C HIS A 83 -15.31 -13.81 -3.59
N ASN A 84 -16.59 -14.05 -3.32
CA ASN A 84 -17.37 -15.12 -3.96
C ASN A 84 -17.62 -14.90 -5.45
N ARG A 85 -17.52 -13.67 -5.95
CA ARG A 85 -17.59 -13.36 -7.39
C ARG A 85 -16.30 -13.69 -8.13
N ILE A 86 -15.19 -13.89 -7.42
CA ILE A 86 -13.93 -14.35 -8.01
C ILE A 86 -14.08 -15.84 -8.35
N LYS A 87 -14.68 -16.12 -9.51
CA LYS A 87 -14.80 -17.47 -10.05
C LYS A 87 -14.34 -17.47 -11.50
N MET A 88 -13.63 -18.54 -11.90
CA MET A 88 -13.33 -18.85 -13.30
C MET A 88 -12.77 -17.65 -14.09
N ASN A 89 -11.70 -17.02 -13.60
CA ASN A 89 -11.02 -15.87 -14.25
C ASN A 89 -11.84 -14.58 -14.46
N THR A 90 -13.09 -14.50 -14.01
CA THR A 90 -13.89 -13.27 -14.11
C THR A 90 -13.70 -12.43 -12.85
N ILE A 91 -12.64 -11.62 -12.81
CA ILE A 91 -12.29 -10.80 -11.65
C ILE A 91 -12.63 -9.35 -11.92
N LYS A 92 -13.56 -8.78 -11.14
CA LYS A 92 -13.72 -7.33 -11.07
C LYS A 92 -12.67 -6.75 -10.12
N ARG A 93 -11.54 -6.29 -10.69
CA ARG A 93 -10.50 -5.56 -9.95
C ARG A 93 -11.13 -4.33 -9.29
N GLN A 94 -10.81 -4.13 -8.02
CA GLN A 94 -11.19 -2.94 -7.26
C GLN A 94 -9.94 -2.11 -7.02
N VAL A 95 -10.09 -0.79 -7.09
CA VAL A 95 -9.04 0.14 -6.68
C VAL A 95 -9.04 0.17 -5.15
N VAL A 96 -7.85 0.07 -4.56
CA VAL A 96 -7.66 0.14 -3.11
C VAL A 96 -6.88 1.39 -2.81
N THR A 97 -7.45 2.26 -2.00
CA THR A 97 -6.79 3.51 -1.60
C THR A 97 -6.58 3.50 -0.09
N ILE A 98 -5.33 3.55 0.34
CA ILE A 98 -4.96 3.54 1.75
C ILE A 98 -4.60 4.97 2.14
N LYS A 99 -5.23 5.48 3.18
CA LYS A 99 -5.09 6.86 3.65
C LYS A 99 -4.58 6.85 5.09
N LEU A 100 -3.42 7.44 5.33
CA LEU A 100 -2.92 7.75 6.67
C LEU A 100 -3.53 9.07 7.12
N LEU A 101 -4.08 9.08 8.33
CA LEU A 101 -4.76 10.24 8.91
C LEU A 101 -3.96 10.85 10.06
N ASP A 102 -4.11 12.16 10.28
CA ASP A 102 -3.64 12.84 11.48
C ASP A 102 -4.68 12.75 12.62
N GLU A 103 -4.31 13.30 13.78
CA GLU A 103 -5.18 13.39 14.98
C GLU A 103 -6.48 14.19 14.75
N LYS A 104 -6.56 14.96 13.67
CA LYS A 104 -7.68 15.82 13.29
C LYS A 104 -8.45 15.29 12.08
N ASP A 105 -8.30 14.01 11.75
CA ASP A 105 -8.94 13.34 10.62
C ASP A 105 -8.53 13.84 9.22
N ASN A 106 -7.45 14.61 9.10
CA ASN A 106 -6.93 15.03 7.79
C ASN A 106 -6.08 13.93 7.18
N ILE A 107 -6.20 13.77 5.86
CA ILE A 107 -5.38 12.82 5.10
C ILE A 107 -3.97 13.40 4.95
N VAL A 108 -2.98 12.72 5.52
CA VAL A 108 -1.58 13.15 5.44
C VAL A 108 -0.84 12.44 4.32
N LYS A 109 -1.16 11.16 4.07
CA LYS A 109 -0.54 10.38 3.00
C LYS A 109 -1.52 9.39 2.40
N THR A 110 -1.45 9.25 1.08
CA THR A 110 -2.30 8.33 0.33
C THR A 110 -1.44 7.39 -0.50
N TRP A 111 -1.80 6.11 -0.52
CA TRP A 111 -1.28 5.10 -1.44
C TRP A 111 -2.43 4.59 -2.30
N SER A 112 -2.22 4.51 -3.62
CA SER A 112 -3.18 4.03 -4.61
C SER A 112 -2.50 3.16 -5.66
#